data_AF-A0A1X4GJ81-F1
#
_entry.id   AF-A0A1X4GJ81-F1
#
_cell.length_a   1.000
_cell.length_b   1.000
_cell.length_c   1.000
_cell.angle_alpha   90.00
_cell.angle_beta   90.00
_cell.angle_gamma   90.00
#
_symmetry.space_group_name_H-M   'P 1'
#
loop_
_entity.id
_entity.type
_entity.pdbx_description
1 polymer ?
#
loop_
_entity_poly.entity_id
_entity_poly.type
_entity_poly.pdbx_seq_one_letter_code
_entity_poly.pdbx_strand_id
1 'polypeptide(L)'
;MFRQTAFGIGLTTLVLTSGLVTDAISTSNVTKKISSASSLNGSTQAVAFHQNNESNKHENNRLEKLVFEQINQYRVAQGLSKLTLNLNITKQARIHSQNMANGTVKFSHHGFEQRVKSIHLQYNNAAENVAFNIGYNEPAKQAIIGWLNSPGHLRNIRGKFELTGVGVAKNDKGEVYLTQIFINTPHRYSRKISPRSPAF
;
A
#
# COMPACT_ATOMS: atom_id res chain seq x y z
N MET A 1 4.05 1.17 31.12
CA MET A 1 4.48 -0.22 30.81
C MET A 1 4.34 -0.44 29.32
N PHE A 2 5.44 -0.37 28.57
CA PHE A 2 5.46 -0.65 27.14
C PHE A 2 5.54 -2.16 26.93
N ARG A 3 4.52 -2.75 26.32
CA ARG A 3 4.56 -4.14 25.84
C ARG A 3 5.08 -4.13 24.42
N GLN A 4 6.34 -4.53 24.24
CA GLN A 4 6.84 -4.97 22.94
C GLN A 4 6.06 -6.20 22.51
N THR A 5 5.58 -6.22 21.26
CA THR A 5 5.25 -7.48 20.58
C THR A 5 5.80 -7.38 19.16
N ALA A 6 7.00 -7.92 18.98
CA ALA A 6 7.49 -8.36 17.68
C ALA A 6 6.80 -9.68 17.34
N PHE A 7 6.28 -9.81 16.12
CA PHE A 7 6.09 -11.11 15.48
C PHE A 7 6.41 -10.94 14.00
N GLY A 8 7.60 -11.39 13.62
CA GLY A 8 7.89 -11.77 12.25
C GLY A 8 7.06 -13.00 11.92
N ILE A 9 6.53 -13.06 10.70
CA ILE A 9 6.03 -14.30 10.13
C ILE A 9 7.08 -14.69 9.09
N GLY A 10 7.75 -15.81 9.36
CA GLY A 10 8.75 -16.38 8.47
C GLY A 10 8.14 -16.71 7.11
N LEU A 11 8.88 -16.33 6.07
CA LEU A 11 8.72 -16.88 4.72
C LEU A 11 8.92 -18.39 4.79
N THR A 12 7.87 -19.18 4.56
CA THR A 12 8.04 -20.51 3.98
C THR A 12 8.17 -20.32 2.47
N THR A 13 9.39 -20.44 1.97
CA THR A 13 9.69 -20.50 0.53
C THR A 13 9.13 -21.79 -0.05
N LEU A 14 8.11 -21.69 -0.89
CA LEU A 14 7.78 -22.75 -1.85
C LEU A 14 8.32 -22.30 -3.23
N VAL A 15 9.48 -22.84 -3.59
CA VAL A 15 10.02 -22.77 -4.94
C VAL A 15 9.29 -23.84 -5.76
N LEU A 16 8.37 -23.42 -6.63
CA LEU A 16 7.89 -24.28 -7.71
C LEU A 16 8.74 -24.00 -8.93
N THR A 17 9.68 -24.91 -9.19
CA THR A 17 10.55 -24.92 -10.37
C THR A 17 9.74 -25.19 -11.62
N SER A 18 9.87 -24.30 -12.60
CA SER A 18 9.30 -24.39 -13.94
C SER A 18 9.99 -25.47 -14.80
N GLY A 19 9.18 -26.22 -15.55
CA GLY A 19 9.53 -26.97 -16.77
C GLY A 19 8.21 -27.19 -17.51
N LEU A 20 8.04 -27.03 -18.82
CA LEU A 20 8.90 -27.38 -19.95
C LEU A 20 8.58 -26.50 -21.19
N VAL A 21 9.53 -26.56 -22.11
CA VAL A 21 9.71 -25.93 -23.43
C VAL A 21 8.65 -26.34 -24.47
N THR A 22 8.31 -25.45 -25.42
CA THR A 22 8.36 -25.72 -26.87
C THR A 22 8.42 -24.42 -27.70
N ASP A 23 9.29 -24.46 -28.71
CA ASP A 23 9.56 -23.44 -29.73
C ASP A 23 8.46 -23.33 -30.80
N ALA A 24 8.35 -22.16 -31.42
CA ALA A 24 7.91 -22.04 -32.81
C ALA A 24 8.60 -20.84 -33.49
N ILE A 25 9.49 -21.14 -34.44
CA ILE A 25 10.07 -20.22 -35.43
C ILE A 25 9.25 -20.36 -36.72
N SER A 26 8.81 -19.24 -37.32
CA SER A 26 8.96 -19.02 -38.78
C SER A 26 8.55 -17.60 -39.22
N THR A 27 9.54 -16.87 -39.74
CA THR A 27 9.61 -15.96 -40.91
C THR A 27 8.30 -15.33 -41.45
N SER A 28 8.21 -14.06 -41.86
CA SER A 28 9.13 -13.27 -42.69
C SER A 28 8.63 -11.81 -42.77
N ASN A 29 9.55 -10.83 -42.89
CA ASN A 29 9.61 -9.89 -44.04
C ASN A 29 10.70 -8.83 -43.85
N VAL A 30 11.46 -8.63 -44.92
CA VAL A 30 12.75 -7.94 -45.01
C VAL A 30 12.59 -6.60 -45.73
N THR A 31 13.19 -5.56 -45.13
CA THR A 31 13.73 -4.28 -45.67
C THR A 31 12.89 -3.27 -46.45
N LYS A 32 12.86 -2.05 -45.92
CA LYS A 32 13.37 -0.77 -46.52
C LYS A 32 13.14 0.33 -45.46
N LYS A 33 13.93 1.37 -45.23
CA LYS A 33 15.09 1.99 -45.89
C LYS A 33 15.63 2.99 -44.85
N ILE A 34 16.94 2.99 -44.59
CA ILE A 34 17.59 4.00 -43.73
C ILE A 34 17.77 5.27 -44.55
N SER A 35 17.33 6.40 -44.01
CA SER A 35 17.83 7.73 -44.34
C SER A 35 17.76 8.62 -43.09
N SER A 36 18.93 8.74 -42.46
CA SER A 36 19.51 9.97 -41.91
C SER A 36 18.56 11.02 -41.30
N ALA A 37 18.48 11.03 -39.97
CA ALA A 37 18.34 12.26 -39.20
C ALA A 37 19.19 12.14 -37.92
N SER A 38 20.24 12.96 -37.87
CA SER A 38 21.16 13.12 -36.77
C SER A 38 20.51 13.83 -35.57
N SER A 39 20.78 13.28 -34.38
CA SER A 39 20.94 13.98 -33.10
C SER A 39 19.77 14.81 -32.56
N LEU A 40 18.97 14.21 -31.67
CA LEU A 40 18.36 14.83 -30.48
C LEU A 40 18.04 13.72 -29.45
N ASN A 41 19.07 13.07 -28.91
CA ASN A 41 18.93 11.98 -27.92
C ASN A 41 19.04 12.54 -26.50
N GLY A 42 17.96 13.18 -26.02
CA GLY A 42 17.83 13.63 -24.63
C GLY A 42 16.40 13.61 -24.08
N SER A 43 15.39 13.41 -24.93
CA SER A 43 13.96 13.55 -24.57
C SER A 43 13.20 12.23 -24.42
N THR A 44 13.63 11.14 -25.07
CA THR A 44 12.91 9.86 -25.08
C THR A 44 12.93 9.10 -23.75
N GLN A 45 14.04 9.16 -23.01
CA GLN A 45 14.13 8.52 -21.68
C GLN A 45 13.35 9.28 -20.61
N ALA A 46 13.36 10.62 -20.65
CA ALA A 46 12.61 11.46 -19.73
C ALA A 46 11.09 11.26 -19.90
N VAL A 47 10.60 11.21 -21.13
CA VAL A 47 9.17 10.99 -21.42
C VAL A 47 8.72 9.59 -20.98
N ALA A 48 9.49 8.54 -21.25
CA ALA A 48 9.18 7.17 -20.82
C ALA A 48 9.20 7.00 -19.29
N PHE A 49 10.17 7.62 -18.61
CA PHE A 49 10.25 7.61 -17.15
C PHE A 49 9.08 8.36 -16.50
N HIS A 50 8.70 9.52 -17.05
CA HIS A 50 7.52 10.26 -16.58
C HIS A 50 6.22 9.47 -16.76
N GLN A 51 6.04 8.75 -17.87
CA GLN A 51 4.86 7.91 -18.11
C GLN A 51 4.79 6.71 -17.15
N ASN A 52 5.91 6.03 -16.91
CA ASN A 52 5.97 4.90 -15.98
C ASN A 52 5.68 5.32 -14.53
N ASN A 53 6.19 6.49 -14.10
CA ASN A 53 5.95 7.00 -12.75
C ASN A 53 4.50 7.41 -12.51
N GLU A 54 3.86 8.08 -13.46
CA GLU A 54 2.44 8.42 -13.31
C GLU A 54 1.57 7.16 -13.38
N SER A 55 1.86 6.20 -14.26
CA SER A 55 1.14 4.91 -14.29
C SER A 55 1.24 4.16 -12.95
N ASN A 56 2.45 4.02 -12.41
CA ASN A 56 2.68 3.37 -11.10
C ASN A 56 1.95 4.09 -9.96
N LYS A 57 1.95 5.43 -9.98
CA LYS A 57 1.24 6.25 -9.00
C LYS A 57 -0.28 6.08 -9.11
N HIS A 58 -0.82 6.02 -10.32
CA HIS A 58 -2.25 5.73 -10.55
C HIS A 58 -2.61 4.32 -10.06
N GLU A 59 -1.78 3.31 -10.33
CA GLU A 59 -1.95 1.94 -9.83
C GLU A 59 -1.92 1.91 -8.30
N ASN A 60 -0.91 2.52 -7.66
CA ASN A 60 -0.79 2.58 -6.21
C ASN A 60 -2.01 3.25 -5.55
N ASN A 61 -2.49 4.38 -6.09
CA ASN A 61 -3.69 5.06 -5.59
C ASN A 61 -4.93 4.17 -5.70
N ARG A 62 -5.07 3.38 -6.79
CA ARG A 62 -6.15 2.41 -6.95
C ARG A 62 -6.06 1.32 -5.88
N LEU A 63 -4.87 0.77 -5.63
CA LEU A 63 -4.65 -0.27 -4.63
C LEU A 63 -4.95 0.25 -3.21
N GLU A 64 -4.51 1.45 -2.86
CA GLU A 64 -4.82 2.09 -1.57
C GLU A 64 -6.33 2.26 -1.37
N LYS A 65 -7.06 2.73 -2.40
CA LYS A 65 -8.52 2.89 -2.36
C LYS A 65 -9.21 1.54 -2.16
N LEU A 66 -8.78 0.50 -2.88
CA LEU A 66 -9.32 -0.85 -2.75
C LEU A 66 -9.14 -1.40 -1.33
N VAL A 67 -7.94 -1.24 -0.75
CA VAL A 67 -7.67 -1.66 0.63
C VAL A 67 -8.59 -0.94 1.61
N PHE A 68 -8.69 0.39 1.51
CA PHE A 68 -9.55 1.19 2.38
C PHE A 68 -11.03 0.74 2.29
N GLU A 69 -11.54 0.56 1.08
CA GLU A 69 -12.93 0.18 0.84
C GLU A 69 -13.25 -1.22 1.41
N GLN A 70 -12.40 -2.21 1.11
CA GLN A 70 -12.64 -3.59 1.56
C GLN A 70 -12.46 -3.76 3.07
N ILE A 71 -11.50 -3.06 3.69
CA ILE A 71 -11.38 -3.07 5.16
C ILE A 71 -12.63 -2.45 5.81
N ASN A 72 -13.18 -1.38 5.24
CA ASN A 72 -14.42 -0.81 5.74
C ASN A 72 -15.65 -1.71 5.48
N GLN A 73 -15.71 -2.40 4.35
CA GLN A 73 -16.74 -3.41 4.09
C GLN A 73 -16.69 -4.53 5.14
N TYR A 74 -15.49 -5.06 5.41
CA TYR A 74 -15.27 -6.03 6.47
C TYR A 74 -15.73 -5.50 7.82
N ARG A 75 -15.31 -4.28 8.21
CA ARG A 75 -15.69 -3.68 9.49
C ARG A 75 -17.20 -3.56 9.65
N VAL A 76 -17.91 -3.08 8.62
CA VAL A 76 -19.38 -2.97 8.64
C VAL A 76 -20.03 -4.35 8.77
N ALA A 77 -19.54 -5.36 8.03
CA ALA A 77 -20.05 -6.73 8.12
C ALA A 77 -19.82 -7.37 9.50
N GLN A 78 -18.94 -6.81 10.32
CA GLN A 78 -18.69 -7.23 11.71
C GLN A 78 -19.36 -6.32 12.74
N GLY A 79 -20.23 -5.38 12.33
CA GLY A 79 -20.91 -4.44 13.21
C GLY A 79 -20.00 -3.34 13.77
N LEU A 80 -18.84 -3.09 13.16
CA LEU A 80 -17.89 -2.06 13.57
C LEU A 80 -18.10 -0.76 12.79
N SER A 81 -17.81 0.37 13.42
CA SER A 81 -17.85 1.68 12.76
C SER A 81 -16.85 1.77 11.59
N LYS A 82 -17.24 2.44 10.51
CA LYS A 82 -16.33 2.75 9.40
C LYS A 82 -15.18 3.64 9.87
N LEU A 83 -14.00 3.42 9.29
CA LEU A 83 -12.86 4.30 9.38
C LEU A 83 -13.01 5.42 8.34
N THR A 84 -12.60 6.63 8.71
CA THR A 84 -12.48 7.77 7.80
C THR A 84 -11.05 7.83 7.25
N LEU A 85 -10.92 7.94 5.94
CA LEU A 85 -9.61 8.10 5.30
C LEU A 85 -9.03 9.48 5.64
N ASN A 86 -7.77 9.53 6.07
CA ASN A 86 -7.05 10.76 6.36
C ASN A 86 -5.77 10.84 5.52
N LEU A 87 -5.65 11.91 4.73
CA LEU A 87 -4.57 12.06 3.76
C LEU A 87 -3.17 12.20 4.40
N ASN A 88 -3.06 12.75 5.61
CA ASN A 88 -1.79 12.84 6.32
C ASN A 88 -1.34 11.45 6.80
N ILE A 89 -2.28 10.61 7.26
CA ILE A 89 -1.99 9.21 7.60
C ILE A 89 -1.59 8.44 6.34
N THR A 90 -2.33 8.58 5.24
CA THR A 90 -2.03 7.96 3.94
C THR A 90 -0.63 8.35 3.46
N LYS A 91 -0.26 9.63 3.57
CA LYS A 91 1.09 10.11 3.22
C LYS A 91 2.18 9.39 4.01
N GLN A 92 2.04 9.28 5.34
CA GLN A 92 3.04 8.60 6.17
C GLN A 92 3.10 7.09 5.91
N ALA A 93 1.96 6.45 5.69
CA ALA A 93 1.91 5.05 5.29
C ALA A 93 2.61 4.82 3.94
N ARG A 94 2.41 5.72 2.97
CA ARG A 94 3.02 5.63 1.63
C ARG A 94 4.53 5.83 1.70
N ILE A 95 5.00 6.80 2.48
CA ILE A 95 6.44 7.00 2.72
C ILE A 95 7.08 5.71 3.25
N HIS A 96 6.43 5.03 4.20
CA HIS A 96 6.95 3.76 4.73
C HIS A 96 7.01 2.67 3.65
N SER A 97 5.94 2.49 2.89
CA SER A 97 5.90 1.52 1.78
C SER A 97 6.98 1.83 0.73
N GLN A 98 7.19 3.10 0.39
CA GLN A 98 8.25 3.54 -0.53
C GLN A 98 9.65 3.25 0.03
N ASN A 99 9.88 3.53 1.32
CA ASN A 99 11.17 3.24 1.94
C ASN A 99 11.49 1.73 1.96
N MET A 100 10.47 0.88 2.14
CA MET A 100 10.65 -0.57 2.01
C MET A 100 10.90 -0.98 0.56
N ALA A 101 10.13 -0.45 -0.39
CA ALA A 101 10.29 -0.74 -1.82
C ALA A 101 11.67 -0.31 -2.38
N ASN A 102 12.20 0.81 -1.89
CA ASN A 102 13.51 1.34 -2.25
C ASN A 102 14.67 0.66 -1.50
N GLY A 103 14.39 -0.24 -0.56
CA GLY A 103 15.41 -0.88 0.28
C GLY A 103 16.08 0.05 1.30
N THR A 104 15.56 1.27 1.49
CA THR A 104 16.04 2.22 2.51
C THR A 104 15.82 1.68 3.92
N VAL A 105 14.74 0.92 4.12
CA VAL A 105 14.47 0.18 5.36
C VAL A 105 14.07 -1.25 5.04
N LYS A 106 14.28 -2.17 5.99
CA LYS A 106 13.80 -3.55 5.88
C LYS A 106 12.28 -3.61 6.05
N PHE A 107 11.65 -4.62 5.43
CA PHE A 107 10.26 -4.98 5.70
C PHE A 107 10.04 -5.21 7.20
N SER A 108 9.42 -4.25 7.87
CA SER A 108 9.25 -4.25 9.32
C SER A 108 8.31 -3.13 9.79
N HIS A 109 7.95 -3.20 11.07
CA HIS A 109 7.28 -2.11 11.79
C HIS A 109 8.26 -1.08 12.38
N HIS A 110 9.58 -1.25 12.23
CA HIS A 110 10.57 -0.37 12.87
C HIS A 110 10.35 1.10 12.50
N GLY A 111 10.40 2.00 13.49
CA GLY A 111 10.13 3.44 13.30
C GLY A 111 8.65 3.85 13.38
N PHE A 112 7.74 2.95 13.80
CA PHE A 112 6.30 3.22 13.86
C PHE A 112 5.95 4.46 14.68
N GLU A 113 6.53 4.63 15.86
CA GLU A 113 6.25 5.79 16.72
C GLU A 113 6.64 7.11 16.04
N GLN A 114 7.78 7.13 15.35
CA GLN A 114 8.26 8.30 14.60
C GLN A 114 7.33 8.61 13.42
N ARG A 115 6.87 7.58 12.71
CA ARG A 115 5.88 7.73 11.63
C ARG A 115 4.59 8.35 12.15
N VAL A 116 4.04 7.84 13.26
CA VAL A 116 2.81 8.37 13.86
C VAL A 116 2.98 9.81 14.32
N LYS A 117 4.10 10.15 14.97
CA LYS A 117 4.43 11.53 15.36
C LYS A 117 4.46 12.47 14.15
N SER A 118 4.99 12.01 13.03
CA SER A 118 5.09 12.76 11.77
C SER A 118 3.75 13.02 11.06
N ILE A 119 2.65 12.43 11.54
CA ILE A 119 1.29 12.71 11.06
C ILE A 119 0.80 14.08 11.60
N HIS A 120 1.34 14.55 12.73
CA HIS A 120 0.95 15.79 13.41
C HIS A 120 -0.54 15.82 13.82
N LEU A 121 -1.06 14.68 14.29
CA LEU A 121 -2.41 14.57 14.86
C LEU A 121 -2.31 14.23 16.35
N GLN A 122 -3.23 14.77 17.16
CA GLN A 122 -3.41 14.29 18.53
C GLN A 122 -4.09 12.91 18.49
N TYR A 123 -3.57 11.96 19.24
CA TYR A 123 -4.10 10.59 19.26
C TYR A 123 -4.02 9.99 20.67
N ASN A 124 -4.99 9.12 20.98
CA ASN A 124 -5.00 8.29 22.18
C ASN A 124 -4.30 6.94 21.92
N ASN A 125 -4.49 6.39 20.72
CA ASN A 125 -3.88 5.13 20.32
C ASN A 125 -3.68 5.09 18.81
N ALA A 126 -2.68 4.30 18.39
CA ALA A 126 -2.33 4.07 16.99
C ALA A 126 -1.99 2.59 16.78
N ALA A 127 -2.23 2.07 15.58
CA ALA A 127 -1.79 0.74 15.16
C ALA A 127 -1.36 0.72 13.69
N GLU A 128 -0.61 -0.31 13.31
CA GLU A 128 -0.12 -0.50 11.93
C GLU A 128 -0.25 -1.95 11.50
N ASN A 129 -0.68 -2.15 10.26
CA ASN A 129 -0.55 -3.39 9.53
C ASN A 129 0.40 -3.16 8.35
N VAL A 130 1.31 -4.11 8.10
CA VAL A 130 2.25 -4.06 6.97
C VAL A 130 2.13 -5.37 6.19
N ALA A 131 2.22 -5.31 4.86
CA ALA A 131 2.22 -6.48 3.98
C ALA A 131 3.26 -6.32 2.87
N PHE A 132 3.78 -7.45 2.43
CA PHE A 132 4.68 -7.60 1.30
C PHE A 132 4.17 -8.76 0.45
N ASN A 133 4.11 -8.56 -0.86
CA ASN A 133 3.79 -9.63 -1.80
C ASN A 133 4.46 -9.39 -3.16
N ILE A 134 4.57 -10.44 -3.96
CA ILE A 134 5.19 -10.43 -5.29
C ILE A 134 4.42 -11.38 -6.21
N GLY A 135 4.26 -11.01 -7.48
CA GLY A 135 3.69 -11.90 -8.51
C GLY A 135 2.17 -12.10 -8.48
N TYR A 136 1.42 -11.32 -7.68
CA TYR A 136 -0.03 -11.41 -7.64
C TYR A 136 -0.70 -10.37 -8.54
N ASN A 137 -1.76 -10.79 -9.25
CA ASN A 137 -2.61 -9.90 -10.06
C ASN A 137 -3.46 -8.95 -9.19
N GLU A 138 -3.79 -9.36 -7.95
CA GLU A 138 -4.60 -8.59 -7.00
C GLU A 138 -3.86 -8.38 -5.67
N PRO A 139 -2.73 -7.63 -5.66
CA PRO A 139 -1.85 -7.54 -4.49
C PRO A 139 -2.53 -6.93 -3.24
N ALA A 140 -3.47 -6.00 -3.43
CA ALA A 140 -4.29 -5.43 -2.35
C ALA A 140 -5.16 -6.50 -1.66
N LYS A 141 -5.82 -7.35 -2.44
CA LYS A 141 -6.69 -8.42 -1.93
C LYS A 141 -5.88 -9.45 -1.15
N GLN A 142 -4.69 -9.80 -1.64
CA GLN A 142 -3.78 -10.72 -0.94
C GLN A 142 -3.31 -10.16 0.40
N ALA A 143 -2.96 -8.86 0.45
CA ALA A 143 -2.63 -8.20 1.71
C ALA A 143 -3.79 -8.24 2.71
N ILE A 144 -5.01 -7.96 2.25
CA ILE A 144 -6.22 -8.00 3.10
C ILE A 144 -6.46 -9.41 3.65
N ILE A 145 -6.41 -10.44 2.79
CA ILE A 145 -6.56 -11.84 3.22
C ILE A 145 -5.50 -12.18 4.27
N GLY A 146 -4.24 -11.82 4.03
CA GLY A 146 -3.15 -12.04 4.98
C GLY A 146 -3.37 -11.33 6.32
N TRP A 147 -3.87 -10.10 6.31
CA TRP A 147 -4.20 -9.37 7.53
C TRP A 147 -5.40 -9.96 8.27
N LEU A 148 -6.44 -10.41 7.56
CA LEU A 148 -7.63 -11.02 8.18
C LEU A 148 -7.31 -12.39 8.81
N ASN A 149 -6.39 -13.14 8.21
CA ASN A 149 -5.97 -14.46 8.73
C ASN A 149 -4.90 -14.38 9.82
N SER A 150 -4.35 -13.19 10.10
CA SER A 150 -3.35 -12.98 11.14
C SER A 150 -3.98 -12.37 12.39
N PRO A 151 -3.97 -13.03 13.56
CA PRO A 151 -4.60 -12.51 14.78
C PRO A 151 -4.12 -11.12 15.20
N GLY A 152 -2.84 -10.81 14.97
CA GLY A 152 -2.26 -9.49 15.27
C GLY A 152 -2.84 -8.39 14.39
N HIS A 153 -2.83 -8.60 13.07
CA HIS A 153 -3.36 -7.65 12.11
C HIS A 153 -4.88 -7.50 12.20
N LEU A 154 -5.59 -8.62 12.41
CA LEU A 154 -7.03 -8.65 12.58
C LEU A 154 -7.48 -7.85 13.82
N ARG A 155 -6.71 -7.93 14.92
CA ARG A 155 -6.96 -7.13 16.12
C ARG A 155 -6.90 -5.63 15.82
N ASN A 156 -5.97 -5.19 14.98
CA ASN A 156 -5.88 -3.79 14.56
C ASN A 156 -7.10 -3.39 13.71
N ILE A 157 -7.47 -4.24 12.73
CA ILE A 157 -8.64 -4.02 11.86
C ILE A 157 -9.95 -3.94 12.66
N ARG A 158 -10.08 -4.73 13.74
CA ARG A 158 -11.25 -4.71 14.63
C ARG A 158 -11.17 -3.66 15.74
N GLY A 159 -10.04 -2.96 15.85
CA GLY A 159 -9.79 -2.00 16.92
C GLY A 159 -10.72 -0.77 16.89
N LYS A 160 -10.86 -0.14 18.06
CA LYS A 160 -11.58 1.12 18.26
C LYS A 160 -10.77 2.31 17.72
N PHE A 161 -10.72 2.40 16.40
CA PHE A 161 -10.12 3.49 15.65
C PHE A 161 -11.19 4.22 14.83
N GLU A 162 -10.92 5.47 14.48
CA GLU A 162 -11.83 6.30 13.70
C GLU A 162 -11.18 6.80 12.40
N LEU A 163 -9.86 7.01 12.39
CA LEU A 163 -9.12 7.43 11.20
C LEU A 163 -8.22 6.31 10.69
N THR A 164 -7.99 6.28 9.38
CA THR A 164 -7.02 5.40 8.76
C THR A 164 -6.33 6.07 7.57
N GLY A 165 -5.18 5.55 7.19
CA GLY A 165 -4.51 5.85 5.93
C GLY A 165 -3.83 4.59 5.41
N VAL A 166 -3.81 4.45 4.09
CA VAL A 166 -3.19 3.31 3.40
C VAL A 166 -2.12 3.85 2.47
N GLY A 167 -0.97 3.21 2.43
CA GLY A 167 0.12 3.54 1.53
C GLY A 167 0.61 2.32 0.78
N VAL A 168 0.74 2.44 -0.55
CA VAL A 168 1.25 1.37 -1.40
C VAL A 168 2.45 1.86 -2.21
N ALA A 169 3.45 0.99 -2.35
CA ALA A 169 4.57 1.19 -3.25
C ALA A 169 4.97 -0.12 -3.92
N LYS A 170 5.35 -0.04 -5.20
CA LYS A 170 5.83 -1.15 -6.00
C LYS A 170 7.22 -0.79 -6.53
N ASN A 171 8.16 -1.72 -6.47
CA ASN A 171 9.48 -1.54 -7.08
C ASN A 171 9.57 -2.22 -8.45
N ASP A 172 10.69 -2.02 -9.14
CA ASP A 172 10.91 -2.52 -10.50
C ASP A 172 10.99 -4.06 -10.58
N LYS A 173 11.12 -4.75 -9.43
CA LYS A 173 11.05 -6.22 -9.34
C LYS A 173 9.62 -6.75 -9.26
N GLY A 174 8.64 -5.85 -9.24
CA GLY A 174 7.23 -6.19 -9.05
C GLY A 174 6.87 -6.56 -7.61
N GLU A 175 7.73 -6.26 -6.64
CA GLU A 175 7.42 -6.38 -5.22
C GLU A 175 6.49 -5.25 -4.80
N VAL A 176 5.39 -5.57 -4.11
CA VAL A 176 4.40 -4.63 -3.64
C VAL A 176 4.40 -4.59 -2.12
N TYR A 177 4.57 -3.39 -1.57
CA TYR A 177 4.60 -3.10 -0.15
C TYR A 177 3.37 -2.28 0.22
N LEU A 178 2.66 -2.71 1.26
CA LEU A 178 1.45 -2.05 1.74
C LEU A 178 1.58 -1.76 3.23
N THR A 179 1.18 -0.55 3.62
CA THR A 179 1.11 -0.12 5.01
C THR A 179 -0.28 0.45 5.25
N GLN A 180 -0.94 0.03 6.33
CA GLN A 180 -2.17 0.65 6.82
C GLN A 180 -1.96 1.11 8.26
N ILE A 181 -2.20 2.39 8.51
CA ILE A 181 -2.13 2.98 9.85
C ILE A 181 -3.54 3.31 10.32
N PHE A 182 -3.81 3.06 11.59
CA PHE A 182 -5.07 3.34 12.28
C PHE A 182 -4.83 4.32 13.41
N ILE A 183 -5.70 5.32 13.56
CA ILE A 183 -5.60 6.35 14.61
C ILE A 183 -6.96 6.52 15.31
N ASN A 184 -6.90 6.61 16.63
CA ASN A 184 -8.00 7.03 17.48
C ASN A 184 -7.64 8.38 18.10
N THR A 185 -8.44 9.42 17.88
CA THR A 185 -8.23 10.76 18.42
C THR A 185 -9.03 10.98 19.70
N PRO A 186 -8.69 11.99 20.50
CA PRO A 186 -9.54 12.42 21.60
C PRO A 186 -10.93 12.85 21.10
N HIS A 187 -11.97 12.44 21.82
CA HIS A 187 -13.41 12.58 21.51
C HIS A 187 -13.92 14.02 21.25
N ARG A 188 -13.05 15.03 21.25
CA ARG A 188 -13.36 16.45 21.00
C ARG A 188 -13.26 16.86 19.53
N TYR A 189 -12.67 16.05 18.64
CA TYR A 189 -12.53 16.38 17.22
C TYR A 189 -13.73 15.90 16.37
N SER A 190 -14.31 14.75 16.70
CA SER A 190 -15.43 14.13 15.98
C SER A 190 -16.77 14.89 16.07
N ARG A 191 -16.94 15.79 17.04
CA ARG A 191 -18.15 16.62 17.19
C ARG A 191 -18.19 17.87 16.30
N LYS A 192 -17.07 18.30 15.71
CA LYS A 192 -17.01 19.51 14.88
C LYS A 192 -17.38 19.30 13.41
N ILE A 193 -17.43 18.04 12.93
CA ILE A 193 -17.66 17.73 11.50
C ILE A 193 -19.05 17.12 11.25
N SER A 194 -19.84 16.83 12.30
CA SER A 194 -21.25 16.50 12.11
C SER A 194 -22.02 17.77 11.75
N PRO A 195 -22.80 17.80 10.65
CA PRO A 195 -23.77 18.85 10.45
C PRO A 195 -24.73 18.76 11.65
N ARG A 196 -24.85 19.85 12.41
CA ARG A 196 -25.96 19.96 13.36
C ARG A 196 -27.23 19.80 12.53
N SER A 197 -27.97 18.72 12.75
CA SER A 197 -29.36 18.66 12.29
C SER A 197 -30.06 19.92 12.79
N PRO A 198 -30.75 20.68 11.92
CA PRO A 198 -31.56 21.78 12.40
C PRO A 198 -32.64 21.18 13.30
N ALA A 199 -32.72 21.69 14.52
CA ALA A 199 -33.83 21.39 15.40
C ALA A 199 -35.09 22.00 14.78
N PHE A 200 -35.99 21.15 14.30
CA PHE A 200 -37.41 21.44 14.10
C PHE A 200 -38.18 20.17 14.47
#